data_AF-A0A928EJH8-F1
#
_entry.id   AF-A0A928EJH8-F1
#
_cell.length_a   1.000
_cell.length_b   1.000
_cell.length_c   1.000
_cell.angle_alpha   90.00
_cell.angle_beta   90.00
_cell.angle_gamma   90.00
#
_symmetry.space_group_name_H-M   'P 1'
#
loop_
_entity.id
_entity.type
_entity.pdbx_description
1 polymer ?
#
loop_
_entity_poly.entity_id
_entity_poly.type
_entity_poly.pdbx_seq_one_letter_code
_entity_poly.pdbx_strand_id
1 'polypeptide(L)'
;MIYTEEVKWQIIARYKSKKSILSISNETGIPRSTIYRWINDYKAKNSINKTVKSKEIKELERKVEKLQTMLAIIRELGISINAPLKEKLNAMAPLYGKYNVHWLCEAMQVDRGTFYNHIFRNKKDNTWYSKRREILREEILKIYEENRQIFGAGKITAILKQKGYRTSEETVSFLMHDMGLQSIRHRAKAIYEKEVKAKNKVNQQFQTTRPNEVWVSDVTYFRTPYNSYYIC
;
A
#
# COMPACT_ATOMS: atom_id res chain seq x y z
N MET A 1 -72.64 -15.47 -15.43
CA MET A 1 -72.56 -14.58 -14.25
C MET A 1 -71.11 -14.18 -14.02
N ILE A 2 -70.80 -12.90 -14.11
CA ILE A 2 -69.47 -12.35 -13.83
C ILE A 2 -69.50 -11.84 -12.39
N TYR A 3 -68.83 -12.54 -11.47
CA TYR A 3 -68.71 -12.10 -10.08
C TYR A 3 -67.57 -11.06 -9.97
N THR A 4 -67.83 -9.96 -9.27
CA THR A 4 -66.85 -8.88 -9.04
C THR A 4 -65.68 -9.35 -8.16
N GLU A 5 -64.50 -8.74 -8.33
CA GLU A 5 -63.30 -9.07 -7.54
C GLU A 5 -63.53 -8.88 -6.03
N GLU A 6 -64.32 -7.88 -5.64
CA GLU A 6 -64.67 -7.60 -4.24
C GLU A 6 -65.37 -8.79 -3.55
N VAL A 7 -66.29 -9.45 -4.26
CA VAL A 7 -67.00 -10.64 -3.76
C VAL A 7 -66.03 -11.81 -3.56
N LYS A 8 -65.06 -11.99 -4.48
CA LYS A 8 -64.02 -13.02 -4.34
C LYS A 8 -63.14 -12.75 -3.10
N TRP A 9 -62.74 -11.48 -2.89
CA TRP A 9 -61.93 -11.08 -1.74
C TRP A 9 -62.66 -11.27 -0.40
N GLN A 10 -63.95 -10.94 -0.32
CA GLN A 10 -64.74 -11.18 0.89
C GLN A 10 -64.83 -12.67 1.24
N ILE A 11 -65.02 -13.54 0.24
CA ILE A 11 -65.08 -14.99 0.43
C ILE A 11 -63.73 -15.56 0.87
N ILE A 12 -62.63 -15.10 0.26
CA ILE A 12 -61.27 -15.47 0.67
C ILE A 12 -60.95 -14.98 2.09
N ALA A 13 -61.41 -13.78 2.48
CA ALA A 13 -61.25 -13.25 3.83
C ALA A 13 -62.03 -14.08 4.86
N ARG A 14 -63.28 -14.47 4.56
CA ARG A 14 -64.08 -15.38 5.41
C ARG A 14 -63.46 -16.77 5.54
N TYR A 15 -62.83 -17.27 4.46
CA TYR A 15 -62.05 -18.51 4.49
C TYR A 15 -60.81 -18.37 5.40
N LYS A 16 -60.08 -17.25 5.35
CA LYS A 16 -58.95 -17.00 6.27
C LYS A 16 -59.37 -16.95 7.74
N SER A 17 -60.58 -16.47 8.05
CA SER A 17 -61.17 -16.50 9.39
C SER A 17 -61.71 -17.88 9.81
N LYS A 18 -61.35 -18.97 9.10
CA LYS A 18 -61.70 -20.38 9.40
C LYS A 18 -63.21 -20.70 9.36
N LYS A 19 -64.05 -19.90 8.68
CA LYS A 19 -65.46 -20.27 8.49
C LYS A 19 -65.60 -21.46 7.52
N SER A 20 -66.56 -22.34 7.80
CA SER A 20 -66.83 -23.51 6.95
C SER A 20 -67.36 -23.09 5.58
N ILE A 21 -66.82 -23.71 4.52
CA ILE A 21 -67.20 -23.46 3.11
C ILE A 21 -68.69 -23.75 2.89
N LEU A 22 -69.28 -24.63 3.71
CA LEU A 22 -70.72 -24.93 3.73
C LEU A 22 -71.56 -23.70 4.11
N SER A 23 -71.18 -23.00 5.19
CA SER A 23 -71.89 -21.80 5.65
C SER A 23 -71.70 -20.64 4.68
N ILE A 24 -70.50 -20.49 4.12
CA ILE A 24 -70.22 -19.45 3.11
C ILE A 24 -71.07 -19.68 1.86
N SER A 25 -71.19 -20.92 1.38
CA SER A 25 -72.01 -21.26 0.20
C SER A 25 -73.50 -21.02 0.44
N ASN A 26 -74.01 -21.37 1.63
CA ASN A 26 -75.41 -21.17 2.00
C ASN A 26 -75.74 -19.68 2.19
N GLU A 27 -74.82 -18.87 2.73
CA GLU A 27 -75.01 -17.43 2.96
C GLU A 27 -74.92 -16.61 1.66
N THR A 28 -74.05 -16.98 0.72
CA THR A 28 -73.82 -16.19 -0.50
C THR A 28 -74.56 -16.72 -1.73
N GLY A 29 -75.16 -17.91 -1.66
CA GLY A 29 -75.82 -18.56 -2.80
C GLY A 29 -74.87 -19.02 -3.91
N ILE A 30 -73.55 -19.02 -3.66
CA ILE A 30 -72.53 -19.35 -4.65
C ILE A 30 -72.21 -20.85 -4.55
N PRO A 31 -72.14 -21.58 -5.68
CA PRO A 31 -71.79 -23.00 -5.69
C PRO A 31 -70.42 -23.29 -5.06
N ARG A 32 -70.33 -24.38 -4.29
CA ARG A 32 -69.10 -24.79 -3.60
C ARG A 32 -67.91 -24.96 -4.55
N SER A 33 -68.14 -25.48 -5.75
CA SER A 33 -67.10 -25.67 -6.78
C SER A 33 -66.42 -24.35 -7.19
N THR A 34 -67.20 -23.27 -7.31
CA THR A 34 -66.69 -21.93 -7.62
C THR A 34 -65.86 -21.37 -6.47
N ILE A 35 -66.33 -21.55 -5.24
CA ILE A 35 -65.61 -21.14 -4.02
C ILE A 35 -64.27 -21.90 -3.90
N TYR A 36 -64.28 -23.22 -4.10
CA TYR A 36 -63.06 -24.04 -4.10
C TYR A 36 -62.07 -23.61 -5.18
N ARG A 37 -62.54 -23.27 -6.38
CA ARG A 37 -61.69 -22.76 -7.46
C ARG A 37 -60.98 -21.47 -7.06
N TRP A 38 -61.72 -20.50 -6.51
CA TRP A 38 -61.13 -19.23 -6.04
C TRP A 38 -60.16 -19.41 -4.88
N ILE A 39 -60.44 -20.33 -3.95
CA ILE A 39 -59.52 -20.65 -2.85
C ILE A 39 -58.23 -21.28 -3.40
N ASN A 40 -58.32 -22.18 -4.37
CA ASN A 40 -57.14 -22.79 -4.99
C ASN A 40 -56.30 -21.78 -5.77
N ASP A 41 -56.94 -20.91 -6.56
CA ASP A 41 -56.26 -19.80 -7.26
C ASP A 41 -55.56 -18.86 -6.26
N TYR A 42 -56.24 -18.54 -5.16
CA TYR A 42 -55.66 -17.72 -4.08
C TYR A 42 -54.49 -18.43 -3.41
N LYS A 43 -54.58 -19.73 -3.10
CA LYS A 43 -53.48 -20.51 -2.51
C LYS A 43 -52.27 -20.58 -3.44
N ALA A 44 -52.49 -20.78 -4.75
CA ALA A 44 -51.42 -20.77 -5.74
C ALA A 44 -50.73 -19.41 -5.82
N LYS A 45 -51.51 -18.32 -5.98
CA LYS A 45 -50.98 -16.94 -5.99
C LYS A 45 -50.28 -16.55 -4.69
N ASN A 46 -50.81 -16.96 -3.54
CA ASN A 46 -50.24 -16.65 -2.23
C ASN A 46 -48.95 -17.46 -1.97
N SER A 47 -48.85 -18.70 -2.47
CA SER A 47 -47.62 -19.49 -2.44
C SER A 47 -46.51 -18.82 -3.26
N ILE A 48 -46.83 -18.40 -4.48
CA ILE A 48 -45.91 -17.65 -5.36
C ILE A 48 -45.50 -16.31 -4.72
N ASN A 49 -46.46 -15.55 -4.18
CA ASN A 49 -46.14 -14.30 -3.48
C ASN A 49 -45.28 -14.52 -2.23
N LYS A 50 -45.47 -15.61 -1.50
CA LYS A 50 -44.66 -15.95 -0.33
C LYS A 50 -43.23 -16.32 -0.73
N THR A 51 -43.04 -17.06 -1.82
CA THR A 51 -41.70 -17.40 -2.32
C THR A 51 -40.98 -16.19 -2.88
N VAL A 52 -41.66 -15.30 -3.62
CA VAL A 52 -41.11 -14.02 -4.10
C VAL A 52 -40.71 -13.13 -2.93
N LYS A 53 -41.61 -12.89 -1.97
CA LYS A 53 -41.29 -12.11 -0.76
C LYS A 53 -40.14 -12.71 0.05
N SER A 54 -40.06 -14.04 0.15
CA SER A 54 -38.94 -14.70 0.84
C SER A 54 -37.60 -14.46 0.14
N LYS A 55 -37.58 -14.44 -1.20
CA LYS A 55 -36.37 -14.10 -1.97
C LYS A 55 -35.99 -12.63 -1.78
N GLU A 56 -36.95 -11.72 -1.86
CA GLU A 56 -36.73 -10.27 -1.67
C GLU A 56 -36.17 -9.97 -0.28
N ILE A 57 -36.73 -10.58 0.77
CA ILE A 57 -36.25 -10.44 2.15
C ILE A 57 -34.79 -10.90 2.26
N LYS A 58 -34.46 -12.07 1.72
CA LYS A 58 -33.07 -12.56 1.73
C LYS A 58 -32.11 -11.65 0.97
N GLU A 59 -32.56 -11.06 -0.14
CA GLU A 59 -31.74 -10.11 -0.90
C GLU A 59 -31.50 -8.81 -0.12
N LEU A 60 -32.54 -8.31 0.57
CA LEU A 60 -32.43 -7.16 1.45
C LEU A 60 -31.53 -7.43 2.65
N GLU A 61 -31.65 -8.59 3.30
CA GLU A 61 -30.77 -9.02 4.40
C GLU A 61 -29.30 -9.01 3.97
N ARG A 62 -28.99 -9.58 2.80
CA ARG A 62 -27.63 -9.54 2.22
C ARG A 62 -27.14 -8.12 1.94
N LYS A 63 -28.02 -7.23 1.45
CA LYS A 63 -27.68 -5.81 1.24
C LYS A 63 -27.37 -5.11 2.56
N VAL A 64 -28.15 -5.38 3.61
CA VAL A 64 -27.93 -4.82 4.96
C VAL A 64 -26.59 -5.31 5.52
N GLU A 65 -26.31 -6.61 5.45
CA GLU A 65 -25.03 -7.18 5.91
C GLU A 65 -23.84 -6.56 5.16
N LYS A 66 -23.95 -6.43 3.84
CA LYS A 66 -22.95 -5.77 3.00
C LYS A 66 -22.73 -4.31 3.41
N LEU A 67 -23.80 -3.55 3.64
CA LEU A 67 -23.68 -2.14 4.04
C LEU A 67 -23.07 -1.99 5.44
N GLN A 68 -23.47 -2.85 6.39
CA GLN A 68 -22.91 -2.87 7.75
C GLN A 68 -21.41 -3.18 7.74
N THR A 69 -20.98 -4.16 6.95
CA THR A 69 -19.57 -4.52 6.82
C THR A 69 -18.75 -3.41 6.16
N MET A 70 -19.26 -2.77 5.10
CA MET A 70 -18.59 -1.60 4.49
C MET A 70 -18.44 -0.44 5.48
N LEU A 71 -19.45 -0.16 6.29
CA LEU A 71 -19.36 0.88 7.33
C LEU A 71 -18.34 0.52 8.42
N ALA A 72 -18.26 -0.74 8.82
CA ALA A 72 -17.24 -1.20 9.78
C ALA A 72 -15.82 -1.00 9.23
N ILE A 73 -15.61 -1.33 7.95
CA ILE A 73 -14.33 -1.13 7.25
C ILE A 73 -13.95 0.35 7.21
N ILE A 74 -14.88 1.25 6.85
CA ILE A 74 -14.60 2.69 6.77
C ILE A 74 -14.24 3.25 8.15
N ARG A 75 -14.95 2.82 9.20
CA ARG A 75 -14.67 3.24 10.59
C ARG A 75 -13.32 2.74 11.08
N GLU A 76 -12.93 1.51 10.76
CA GLU A 76 -11.65 0.94 11.16
C GLU A 76 -10.47 1.58 10.40
N LEU A 77 -10.65 1.89 9.12
CA LEU A 77 -9.63 2.56 8.32
C LEU A 77 -9.38 4.01 8.75
N GLY A 78 -10.43 4.73 9.17
CA GLY A 78 -10.32 6.13 9.59
C GLY A 78 -9.89 7.10 8.48
N ILE A 79 -9.96 6.68 7.22
CA ILE A 79 -9.50 7.46 6.06
C ILE A 79 -10.69 7.91 5.22
N SER A 80 -10.60 9.13 4.69
CA SER A 80 -11.58 9.65 3.76
C SER A 80 -11.58 8.89 2.43
N ILE A 81 -12.77 8.65 1.89
CA ILE A 81 -12.95 8.07 0.54
C ILE A 81 -12.29 8.96 -0.53
N ASN A 82 -12.00 10.23 -0.27
CA ASN A 82 -11.33 11.11 -1.21
C ASN A 82 -9.80 11.15 -1.07
N ALA A 83 -9.22 10.32 -0.20
CA ALA A 83 -7.78 10.28 0.01
C ALA A 83 -7.01 9.78 -1.25
N PRO A 84 -5.72 10.12 -1.39
CA PRO A 84 -4.87 9.61 -2.46
C PRO A 84 -4.86 8.07 -2.53
N LEU A 85 -4.84 7.52 -3.75
CA LEU A 85 -4.90 6.08 -3.99
C LEU A 85 -3.82 5.29 -3.20
N LYS A 86 -2.60 5.83 -3.12
CA LYS A 86 -1.50 5.18 -2.40
C LYS A 86 -1.78 5.04 -0.90
N GLU A 87 -2.38 6.06 -0.30
CA GLU A 87 -2.71 6.08 1.12
C GLU A 87 -3.85 5.11 1.44
N LYS A 88 -4.90 5.09 0.59
CA LYS A 88 -5.97 4.09 0.67
C LYS A 88 -5.42 2.66 0.62
N LEU A 89 -4.56 2.36 -0.35
CA LEU A 89 -4.01 1.03 -0.55
C LEU A 89 -3.15 0.58 0.63
N ASN A 90 -2.31 1.47 1.16
CA ASN A 90 -1.48 1.18 2.33
C ASN A 90 -2.32 0.86 3.57
N ALA A 91 -3.42 1.58 3.78
CA ALA A 91 -4.30 1.36 4.93
C ALA A 91 -5.21 0.14 4.76
N MET A 92 -5.60 -0.19 3.53
CA MET A 92 -6.34 -1.42 3.23
C MET A 92 -5.48 -2.69 3.37
N ALA A 93 -4.15 -2.58 3.22
CA ALA A 93 -3.24 -3.70 3.27
C ALA A 93 -3.29 -4.54 4.57
N PRO A 94 -3.28 -3.96 5.79
CA PRO A 94 -3.40 -4.74 7.03
C PRO A 94 -4.76 -5.42 7.21
N LEU A 95 -5.82 -4.93 6.55
CA LEU A 95 -7.16 -5.53 6.60
C LEU A 95 -7.32 -6.71 5.63
N TYR A 96 -6.31 -6.96 4.80
CA TYR A 96 -6.28 -8.11 3.90
C TYR A 96 -6.31 -9.43 4.69
N GLY A 97 -7.33 -10.25 4.45
CA GLY A 97 -7.56 -11.51 5.17
C GLY A 97 -8.56 -11.42 6.32
N LYS A 98 -8.80 -10.21 6.86
CA LYS A 98 -9.84 -9.98 7.89
C LYS A 98 -11.22 -9.76 7.26
N TYR A 99 -11.27 -9.05 6.13
CA TYR A 99 -12.50 -8.75 5.40
C TYR A 99 -12.49 -9.33 3.98
N ASN A 100 -13.68 -9.55 3.42
CA ASN A 100 -13.83 -9.90 2.01
C ASN A 100 -13.29 -8.76 1.14
N VAL A 101 -12.34 -9.07 0.24
CA VAL A 101 -11.69 -8.10 -0.65
C VAL A 101 -12.71 -7.33 -1.48
N HIS A 102 -13.83 -7.95 -1.87
CA HIS A 102 -14.87 -7.27 -2.62
C HIS A 102 -15.47 -6.11 -1.83
N TRP A 103 -15.84 -6.36 -0.58
CA TRP A 103 -16.42 -5.35 0.30
C TRP A 103 -15.39 -4.29 0.71
N LEU A 104 -14.13 -4.69 0.92
CA LEU A 104 -13.03 -3.77 1.23
C LEU A 104 -12.77 -2.77 0.09
N CYS A 105 -12.70 -3.27 -1.15
CA CYS A 105 -12.49 -2.43 -2.33
C CYS A 105 -13.68 -1.51 -2.62
N GLU A 106 -14.90 -2.02 -2.45
CA GLU A 106 -16.12 -1.25 -2.67
C GLU A 106 -16.29 -0.14 -1.61
N ALA A 107 -15.98 -0.41 -0.35
CA ALA A 107 -16.01 0.58 0.73
C ALA A 107 -15.08 1.78 0.48
N MET A 108 -13.90 1.55 -0.10
CA MET A 108 -12.90 2.60 -0.37
C MET A 108 -12.91 3.15 -1.81
N GLN A 109 -13.84 2.67 -2.64
CA GLN A 109 -13.91 2.97 -4.07
C GLN A 109 -12.58 2.74 -4.80
N VAL A 110 -11.97 1.58 -4.58
CA VAL A 110 -10.73 1.17 -5.24
C VAL A 110 -11.03 -0.03 -6.13
N ASP A 111 -10.43 -0.06 -7.33
CA ASP A 111 -10.55 -1.22 -8.20
C ASP A 111 -9.82 -2.45 -7.61
N ARG A 112 -10.46 -3.62 -7.71
CA ARG A 112 -9.93 -4.89 -7.16
C ARG A 112 -8.59 -5.26 -7.76
N GLY A 113 -8.41 -5.08 -9.07
CA GLY A 113 -7.15 -5.33 -9.76
C GLY A 113 -6.04 -4.43 -9.23
N THR A 114 -6.37 -3.17 -8.94
CA THR A 114 -5.43 -2.23 -8.31
C THR A 114 -5.02 -2.67 -6.91
N PHE A 115 -5.97 -3.11 -6.09
CA PHE A 115 -5.68 -3.60 -4.73
C PHE A 115 -4.87 -4.91 -4.74
N TYR A 116 -5.22 -5.88 -5.60
CA TYR A 116 -4.42 -7.09 -5.74
C TYR A 116 -3.03 -6.83 -6.30
N ASN A 117 -2.90 -5.90 -7.27
CA ASN A 117 -1.59 -5.44 -7.71
C ASN A 117 -0.81 -4.81 -6.55
N HIS A 118 -1.45 -4.03 -5.68
CA HIS A 118 -0.78 -3.50 -4.51
C HIS A 118 -0.28 -4.62 -3.58
N ILE A 119 -1.13 -5.56 -3.19
CA ILE A 119 -0.77 -6.65 -2.25
C ILE A 119 0.29 -7.60 -2.83
N PHE A 120 0.12 -8.02 -4.08
CA PHE A 120 0.97 -9.07 -4.66
C PHE A 120 2.19 -8.52 -5.40
N ARG A 121 2.12 -7.31 -5.94
CA ARG A 121 3.20 -6.69 -6.73
C ARG A 121 4.10 -5.78 -5.91
N ASN A 122 3.68 -5.29 -4.73
CA ASN A 122 4.57 -4.58 -3.79
C ASN A 122 5.49 -5.47 -2.95
N LYS A 123 5.61 -6.77 -3.25
CA LYS A 123 6.80 -7.54 -2.83
C LYS A 123 8.00 -7.09 -3.68
N LYS A 124 8.37 -5.82 -3.55
CA LYS A 124 9.51 -5.15 -4.19
C LYS A 124 10.80 -5.93 -3.99
N ASP A 125 10.89 -6.69 -2.89
CA ASP A 125 12.06 -7.48 -2.51
C ASP A 125 12.29 -8.71 -3.41
N ASN A 126 11.26 -9.21 -4.11
CA ASN A 126 11.39 -10.42 -4.94
C ASN A 126 11.45 -10.14 -6.44
N THR A 127 11.61 -8.87 -6.83
CA THR A 127 11.82 -8.52 -8.23
C THR A 127 13.27 -8.86 -8.59
N TRP A 128 13.50 -9.52 -9.73
CA TRP A 128 14.87 -9.79 -10.25
C TRP A 128 15.77 -8.54 -10.21
N TYR A 129 15.19 -7.37 -10.46
CA TYR A 129 15.87 -6.07 -10.36
C TYR A 129 16.38 -5.73 -8.95
N SER A 130 15.63 -6.06 -7.89
CA SER A 130 16.04 -5.81 -6.52
C SER A 130 17.23 -6.69 -6.14
N LYS A 131 17.13 -8.00 -6.43
CA LYS A 131 18.25 -8.95 -6.22
C LYS A 131 19.49 -8.54 -7.00
N ARG A 132 19.33 -8.11 -8.26
CA ARG A 132 20.45 -7.59 -9.08
C ARG A 132 21.07 -6.34 -8.47
N ARG A 133 20.27 -5.43 -7.92
CA ARG A 133 20.78 -4.23 -7.24
C ARG A 133 21.58 -4.60 -5.99
N GLU A 134 21.13 -5.55 -5.18
CA GLU A 134 21.91 -5.99 -4.01
C GLU A 134 23.26 -6.61 -4.41
N ILE A 135 23.26 -7.49 -5.42
CA ILE A 135 24.51 -8.05 -5.97
C ILE A 135 25.45 -6.93 -6.44
N LEU A 136 24.92 -5.91 -7.14
CA LEU A 136 25.72 -4.77 -7.57
C LEU A 136 26.22 -3.93 -6.39
N ARG A 137 25.42 -3.73 -5.33
CA ARG A 137 25.85 -2.98 -4.13
C ARG A 137 27.02 -3.68 -3.43
N GLU A 138 26.93 -4.99 -3.24
CA GLU A 138 28.02 -5.78 -2.66
C GLU A 138 29.30 -5.68 -3.49
N GLU A 139 29.18 -5.79 -4.82
CA GLU A 139 30.35 -5.74 -5.70
C GLU A 139 30.96 -4.33 -5.78
N ILE A 140 30.11 -3.27 -5.78
CA ILE A 140 30.55 -1.87 -5.71
C ILE A 140 31.34 -1.65 -4.41
N LEU A 141 30.83 -2.15 -3.27
CA LEU A 141 31.48 -1.99 -1.97
C LEU A 141 32.85 -2.67 -1.95
N LYS A 142 32.95 -3.91 -2.43
CA LYS A 142 34.23 -4.64 -2.54
C LYS A 142 35.25 -3.87 -3.35
N ILE A 143 34.88 -3.43 -4.57
CA ILE A 143 35.78 -2.66 -5.45
C ILE A 143 36.18 -1.34 -4.77
N TYR A 144 35.25 -0.67 -4.10
CA TYR A 144 35.51 0.60 -3.42
C TYR A 144 36.51 0.44 -2.26
N GLU A 145 36.38 -0.61 -1.45
CA GLU A 145 37.27 -0.91 -0.33
C GLU A 145 38.67 -1.37 -0.79
N GLU A 146 38.74 -2.29 -1.76
CA GLU A 146 39.98 -2.77 -2.35
C GLU A 146 40.84 -1.62 -2.90
N ASN A 147 40.19 -0.61 -3.46
CA ASN A 147 40.84 0.57 -4.04
C ASN A 147 40.95 1.76 -3.06
N ARG A 148 40.94 1.47 -1.76
CA ARG A 148 41.12 2.45 -0.68
C ARG A 148 40.17 3.65 -0.76
N GLN A 149 38.96 3.45 -1.29
CA GLN A 149 37.91 4.46 -1.42
C GLN A 149 38.23 5.57 -2.45
N ILE A 150 39.26 5.37 -3.27
CA ILE A 150 39.71 6.37 -4.25
C ILE A 150 38.81 6.37 -5.49
N PHE A 151 38.24 5.22 -5.84
CA PHE A 151 37.50 5.09 -7.09
C PHE A 151 36.09 5.66 -6.96
N GLY A 152 35.72 6.48 -7.94
CA GLY A 152 34.35 6.98 -8.13
C GLY A 152 33.57 6.13 -9.14
N ALA A 153 32.32 6.53 -9.39
CA ALA A 153 31.37 5.80 -10.20
C ALA A 153 31.95 5.30 -11.53
N GLY A 154 32.51 6.18 -12.38
CA GLY A 154 33.06 5.77 -13.68
C GLY A 154 34.16 4.71 -13.62
N LYS A 155 35.08 4.79 -12.65
CA LYS A 155 36.14 3.77 -12.48
C LYS A 155 35.58 2.44 -11.99
N ILE A 156 34.65 2.48 -11.03
CA ILE A 156 33.97 1.29 -10.54
C ILE A 156 33.14 0.64 -11.65
N THR A 157 32.44 1.43 -12.48
CA THR A 157 31.70 0.94 -13.64
C THR A 157 32.60 0.22 -14.64
N ALA A 158 33.81 0.74 -14.92
CA ALA A 158 34.76 0.08 -15.81
C ALA A 158 35.18 -1.31 -15.27
N ILE A 159 35.46 -1.42 -13.97
CA ILE A 159 35.83 -2.69 -13.32
C ILE A 159 34.65 -3.66 -13.30
N LEU A 160 33.44 -3.17 -13.01
CA LEU A 160 32.23 -3.98 -13.05
C LEU A 160 31.99 -4.56 -14.46
N LYS A 161 32.21 -3.76 -15.52
CA LYS A 161 32.12 -4.24 -16.90
C LYS A 161 33.16 -5.32 -17.20
N GLN A 162 34.40 -5.17 -16.73
CA GLN A 162 35.44 -6.20 -16.87
C GLN A 162 35.08 -7.50 -16.15
N LYS A 163 34.41 -7.41 -14.98
CA LYS A 163 33.86 -8.56 -14.24
C LYS A 163 32.58 -9.15 -14.87
N GLY A 164 32.12 -8.63 -16.01
CA GLY A 164 30.95 -9.15 -16.75
C GLY A 164 29.61 -8.51 -16.39
N TYR A 165 29.58 -7.51 -15.50
CA TYR A 165 28.35 -6.82 -15.13
C TYR A 165 27.98 -5.75 -16.16
N ARG A 166 26.80 -5.90 -16.77
CA ARG A 166 26.17 -4.86 -17.59
C ARG A 166 25.49 -3.82 -16.70
N THR A 167 26.14 -2.68 -16.49
CA THR A 167 25.60 -1.53 -15.73
C THR A 167 26.07 -0.20 -16.34
N SER A 168 25.30 0.87 -16.12
CA SER A 168 25.65 2.24 -16.50
C SER A 168 26.36 2.97 -15.36
N GLU A 169 27.10 4.03 -15.69
CA GLU A 169 27.75 4.89 -14.70
C GLU A 169 26.72 5.59 -13.80
N GLU A 170 25.59 6.05 -14.37
CA GLU A 170 24.48 6.65 -13.60
C GLU A 170 23.92 5.68 -12.56
N THR A 171 23.75 4.40 -12.91
CA THR A 171 23.25 3.38 -11.98
C THR A 171 24.23 3.18 -10.83
N VAL A 172 25.53 3.09 -11.13
CA VAL A 172 26.58 2.94 -10.11
C VAL A 172 26.65 4.19 -9.23
N SER A 173 26.58 5.39 -9.81
CA SER A 173 26.57 6.65 -9.07
C SER A 173 25.38 6.75 -8.13
N PHE A 174 24.19 6.37 -8.60
CA PHE A 174 22.99 6.33 -7.76
C PHE A 174 23.16 5.37 -6.58
N LEU A 175 23.65 4.14 -6.85
CA LEU A 175 23.86 3.15 -5.79
C LEU A 175 24.95 3.58 -4.80
N MET A 176 26.04 4.20 -5.27
CA MET A 176 27.07 4.77 -4.40
C MET A 176 26.47 5.85 -3.50
N HIS A 177 25.66 6.76 -4.04
CA HIS A 177 25.00 7.79 -3.24
C HIS A 177 24.04 7.19 -2.21
N ASP A 178 23.21 6.22 -2.62
CA ASP A 178 22.27 5.50 -1.74
C ASP A 178 22.99 4.82 -0.57
N MET A 179 24.21 4.34 -0.81
CA MET A 179 25.09 3.73 0.21
C MET A 179 25.97 4.74 0.96
N GLY A 180 25.90 6.03 0.64
CA GLY A 180 26.75 7.08 1.25
C GLY A 180 28.23 7.02 0.84
N LEU A 181 28.57 6.35 -0.26
CA LEU A 181 29.94 6.21 -0.76
C LEU A 181 30.35 7.40 -1.64
N GLN A 182 31.52 7.97 -1.36
CA GLN A 182 32.08 9.07 -2.15
C GLN A 182 33.55 8.82 -2.49
N SER A 183 33.96 9.20 -3.69
CA SER A 183 35.36 9.07 -4.13
C SER A 183 36.25 10.02 -3.34
N ILE A 184 37.29 9.47 -2.70
CA ILE A 184 38.29 10.26 -1.98
C ILE A 184 39.48 10.51 -2.90
N ARG A 185 39.95 11.76 -2.95
CA ARG A 185 41.18 12.08 -3.71
C ARG A 185 42.39 11.40 -3.06
N HIS A 186 43.32 10.92 -3.89
CA HIS A 186 44.52 10.16 -3.48
C HIS A 186 45.31 10.79 -2.31
N ARG A 187 45.38 12.12 -2.24
CA ARG A 187 46.04 12.84 -1.14
C ARG A 187 45.12 13.18 0.02
N ALA A 188 43.80 13.32 -0.20
CA ALA A 188 42.86 13.74 0.83
C ALA A 188 42.76 12.73 1.99
N LYS A 189 42.78 11.42 1.69
CA LYS A 189 42.74 10.39 2.74
C LYS A 189 44.00 10.38 3.60
N ALA A 190 45.17 10.47 2.97
CA ALA A 190 46.46 10.50 3.68
C ALA A 190 46.65 11.81 4.49
N ILE A 191 46.15 12.94 3.97
CA ILE A 191 46.13 14.22 4.68
C ILE A 191 45.18 14.12 5.88
N TYR A 192 43.94 13.66 5.69
CA TYR A 192 42.97 13.46 6.76
C TYR A 192 43.49 12.54 7.86
N GLU A 193 44.06 11.38 7.52
CA GLU A 193 44.65 10.47 8.50
C GLU A 193 45.85 11.09 9.24
N LYS A 194 46.65 11.93 8.58
CA LYS A 194 47.75 12.67 9.22
C LYS A 194 47.23 13.76 10.17
N GLU A 195 46.25 14.56 9.73
CA GLU A 195 45.65 15.65 10.52
C GLU A 195 44.88 15.13 11.72
N VAL A 196 44.11 14.04 11.57
CA VAL A 196 43.42 13.38 12.69
C VAL A 196 44.42 12.82 13.71
N LYS A 197 45.59 12.34 13.26
CA LYS A 197 46.65 11.83 14.15
C LYS A 197 47.43 12.96 14.83
N ALA A 198 47.65 14.09 14.16
CA ALA A 198 48.29 15.27 14.74
C ALA A 198 47.27 16.12 15.48
N LYS A 199 47.00 15.81 16.75
CA LYS A 199 46.12 16.63 17.60
C LYS A 199 46.63 18.07 17.63
N ASN A 200 45.83 19.01 17.15
CA ASN A 200 46.08 20.44 17.34
C ASN A 200 46.01 20.76 18.85
N LYS A 201 47.16 20.95 19.49
CA LYS A 201 47.24 21.25 20.92
C LYS A 201 46.94 22.72 21.25
N VAL A 202 47.14 23.61 20.28
CA VAL A 202 47.00 25.07 20.48
C VAL A 202 45.57 25.53 20.19
N ASN A 203 44.84 24.87 19.28
CA ASN A 203 43.45 25.20 18.92
C ASN A 203 43.20 26.70 18.67
N GLN A 204 44.19 27.41 18.11
CA GLN A 204 44.18 28.86 17.90
C GLN A 204 44.00 29.69 19.19
N GLN A 205 44.27 29.11 20.36
CA GLN A 205 44.33 29.82 21.64
C GLN A 205 45.75 30.39 21.83
N PHE A 206 45.94 31.62 21.37
CA PHE A 206 47.23 32.32 21.44
C PHE A 206 47.42 33.17 22.72
N GLN A 207 46.40 33.24 23.58
CA GLN A 207 46.51 33.87 24.89
C GLN A 207 47.18 32.91 25.88
N THR A 208 48.40 33.23 26.29
CA THR A 208 49.17 32.47 27.28
C THR A 208 49.36 33.27 28.56
N THR A 209 49.48 32.57 29.70
CA THR A 209 49.64 33.21 31.01
C THR A 209 51.08 33.64 31.29
N ARG A 210 52.06 33.03 30.61
CA ARG A 210 53.48 33.34 30.78
C ARG A 210 54.20 33.39 29.42
N PRO A 211 55.32 34.11 29.31
CA PRO A 211 56.21 34.03 28.15
C PRO A 211 56.71 32.59 27.93
N ASN A 212 56.98 32.21 26.68
CA ASN A 212 57.54 30.91 26.28
C ASN A 212 56.65 29.66 26.51
N GLU A 213 55.36 29.81 26.78
CA GLU A 213 54.43 28.67 26.93
C GLU A 213 54.01 28.05 25.59
N VAL A 214 53.91 28.87 24.53
CA VAL A 214 53.60 28.43 23.17
C VAL A 214 54.59 29.07 22.22
N TRP A 215 55.23 28.24 21.39
CA TRP A 215 56.15 28.66 20.35
C TRP A 215 55.51 28.34 19.00
N VAL A 216 55.34 29.36 18.17
CA VAL A 216 54.79 29.23 16.83
C VAL A 216 55.87 29.66 15.85
N SER A 217 56.16 28.82 14.88
CA SER A 217 56.97 29.18 13.71
C SER A 217 56.06 29.10 12.48
N ASP A 218 56.05 30.15 11.67
CA ASP A 218 55.43 30.08 10.34
C ASP A 218 56.50 29.72 9.31
N VAL A 219 56.14 28.96 8.28
CA VAL A 219 57.04 28.65 7.16
C VAL A 219 56.59 29.47 5.98
N THR A 220 57.37 30.50 5.66
CA THR A 220 57.12 31.31 4.46
C THR A 220 57.82 30.67 3.27
N TYR A 221 57.14 30.55 2.13
CA TYR A 221 57.75 30.07 0.89
C TYR A 221 57.60 31.09 -0.23
N PHE A 222 58.61 31.15 -1.10
CA PHE A 222 58.53 31.89 -2.35
C PHE A 222 59.03 31.02 -3.50
N ARG A 223 58.41 31.21 -4.67
CA ARG A 223 58.58 30.34 -5.83
C ARG A 223 59.30 31.07 -6.96
N THR A 224 60.33 30.45 -7.51
CA THR A 224 60.96 30.86 -8.78
C THR A 224 60.52 29.90 -9.90
N PRO A 225 60.76 30.22 -11.18
CA PRO A 225 60.41 29.34 -12.29
C PRO A 225 61.07 27.95 -12.22
N TYR A 226 62.21 27.86 -11.52
CA TYR A 226 63.02 26.65 -11.48
C TYR A 226 62.85 25.90 -10.15
N ASN A 227 62.71 26.59 -9.02
CA ASN A 227 62.68 25.99 -7.69
C ASN A 227 61.69 26.67 -6.73
N SER A 228 61.35 25.97 -5.64
CA SER A 228 60.63 26.54 -4.50
C SER A 228 61.56 26.59 -3.30
N TYR A 229 61.63 27.74 -2.63
CA TYR A 229 62.44 27.94 -1.43
C TYR A 229 61.52 28.14 -0.21
N TYR A 230 61.94 27.58 0.91
CA TYR A 230 61.21 27.61 2.18
C TYR A 230 62.12 28.23 3.24
N ILE A 231 61.61 29.21 3.98
CA ILE A 231 62.29 29.83 5.12
C ILE A 231 61.40 29.72 6.36
N CYS A 232 62.01 29.39 7.49
CA CYS A 232 61.39 29.30 8.81
C CYS A 232 61.83 30.49 9.67
#